data_AF-A0A9X2U4L7-F1
#
_entry.id   AF-A0A9X2U4L7-F1
#
_cell.length_a   1.000
_cell.length_b   1.000
_cell.length_c   1.000
_cell.angle_alpha   90.00
_cell.angle_beta   90.00
_cell.angle_gamma   90.00
#
_symmetry.space_group_name_H-M   'P 1'
#
loop_
_entity.id
_entity.type
_entity.pdbx_description
1 polymer ?
#
loop_
_entity_poly.entity_id
_entity_poly.type
_entity_poly.pdbx_seq_one_letter_code
_entity_poly.pdbx_strand_id
1 'polypeptide(L)'
;MQEQPNQEQLNQEQPDQEQLNQEQSDQKQAGGKDGSWSTDEIGRQGDRSAPVGSEEWAIYIAHRIHSGIKDTESDARQVEGWIRDFRSAGGHGTLGYESWEDFCAEWIGLEAREVEVIISRRRAARQKACGTWTDESGNAITPGGRTLGRHGGKRKDGKKADGRRASGEKRGRRQGQVDDDQLGGDRPGSDRLDDNRPDSDGPRPASEEGGTSADYLVARIARDHPSVHEKMKAGRYRSVRQAAIDAGIIKDRMRVSFYADDPERACKNIFKHMAWADVQRLRALIGERLEKEDPEHLP
;
A
#
# COMPACT_ATOMS: atom_id res chain seq x y z
N MET A 1 -64.44 63.46 -6.73
CA MET A 1 -63.05 63.93 -6.80
C MET A 1 -62.19 62.87 -6.14
N GLN A 2 -61.60 61.99 -6.95
CA GLN A 2 -60.60 61.02 -6.50
C GLN A 2 -59.43 61.18 -7.46
N GLU A 3 -58.35 61.77 -6.95
CA GLU A 3 -57.10 61.96 -7.68
C GLU A 3 -56.33 60.65 -7.68
N GLN A 4 -55.98 60.17 -8.87
CA GLN A 4 -55.11 59.00 -9.04
C GLN A 4 -53.64 59.46 -8.95
N PRO A 5 -52.78 58.75 -8.22
CA PRO A 5 -51.36 59.07 -8.18
C PRO A 5 -50.65 58.61 -9.45
N ASN A 6 -49.79 59.52 -9.91
CA ASN A 6 -49.01 59.50 -11.14
C ASN A 6 -47.98 58.35 -11.16
N GLN A 7 -48.06 57.48 -12.16
CA GLN A 7 -47.26 56.24 -12.30
C GLN A 7 -45.94 56.44 -13.06
N GLU A 8 -45.34 57.63 -13.02
CA GLU A 8 -44.30 58.03 -13.99
C GLU A 8 -42.87 58.17 -13.43
N GLN A 9 -42.58 57.64 -12.24
CA GLN A 9 -41.26 57.84 -11.60
C GLN A 9 -40.59 56.57 -11.06
N LEU A 10 -40.70 55.44 -11.76
CA LEU A 10 -39.99 54.21 -11.37
C LEU A 10 -39.14 53.64 -12.51
N ASN A 11 -38.38 54.50 -13.18
CA ASN A 11 -37.46 54.08 -14.26
C ASN A 11 -36.11 54.82 -14.19
N GLN A 12 -35.56 54.95 -12.98
CA GLN A 12 -34.20 55.44 -12.77
C GLN A 12 -33.32 54.32 -12.21
N GLU A 13 -32.28 54.01 -13.00
CA GLU A 13 -30.99 53.46 -12.60
C GLU A 13 -30.97 51.99 -12.13
N GLN A 14 -31.16 51.07 -13.08
CA GLN A 14 -30.38 49.84 -13.05
C GLN A 14 -29.08 50.09 -13.83
N PRO A 15 -27.91 50.13 -13.17
CA PRO A 15 -26.65 50.16 -13.88
C PRO A 15 -26.49 48.87 -14.71
N ASP A 16 -26.04 49.03 -15.95
CA ASP A 16 -25.83 48.00 -16.95
C ASP A 16 -25.08 46.79 -16.38
N GLN A 17 -25.82 45.73 -16.01
CA GLN A 17 -25.24 44.42 -15.71
C GLN A 17 -24.40 43.87 -16.87
N GLU A 18 -24.63 44.37 -18.08
CA GLU A 18 -23.89 44.00 -19.28
C GLU A 18 -22.44 44.52 -19.25
N GLN A 19 -22.20 45.72 -18.71
CA GLN A 19 -20.84 46.26 -18.59
C GLN A 19 -20.01 45.51 -17.53
N LEU A 20 -20.65 45.11 -16.42
CA LEU A 20 -19.98 44.35 -15.37
C LEU A 20 -19.60 42.92 -15.81
N ASN A 21 -20.40 42.31 -16.70
CA ASN A 21 -20.07 41.00 -17.28
C ASN A 21 -18.97 41.11 -18.37
N GLN A 22 -18.91 42.23 -19.10
CA GLN A 22 -17.89 42.47 -20.12
C GLN A 22 -16.50 42.69 -19.50
N GLU A 23 -16.40 43.45 -18.40
CA GLU A 23 -15.12 43.62 -17.69
C GLU A 23 -14.63 42.31 -17.03
N GLN A 24 -15.54 41.45 -16.56
CA GLN A 24 -15.18 40.12 -16.05
C GLN A 24 -14.73 39.16 -17.16
N SER A 25 -15.24 39.30 -18.39
CA SER A 25 -14.77 38.50 -19.52
C SER A 25 -13.39 38.94 -20.02
N ASP A 26 -13.08 40.22 -20.00
CA ASP A 26 -11.81 40.75 -20.50
C ASP A 26 -10.64 40.52 -19.52
N GLN A 27 -10.90 40.53 -18.20
CA GLN A 27 -9.91 40.08 -17.20
C GLN A 27 -9.54 38.59 -17.35
N LYS A 28 -10.39 37.78 -17.96
CA LYS A 28 -10.13 36.35 -18.18
C LYS A 28 -9.28 36.06 -19.43
N GLN A 29 -9.11 37.03 -20.33
CA GLN A 29 -8.38 36.84 -21.59
C GLN A 29 -6.93 37.33 -21.58
N ALA A 30 -6.53 38.17 -20.62
CA ALA A 30 -5.17 38.75 -20.59
C ALA A 30 -4.09 37.85 -19.94
N GLY A 31 -4.45 36.68 -19.40
CA GLY A 31 -3.54 35.74 -18.73
C GLY A 31 -3.56 34.32 -19.30
N GLY A 32 -4.07 34.14 -20.53
CA GLY A 32 -4.11 32.86 -21.21
C GLY A 32 -2.73 32.42 -21.67
N LYS A 33 -1.87 31.98 -20.73
CA LYS A 33 -1.07 30.78 -21.02
C LYS A 33 -2.11 29.68 -21.19
N ASP A 34 -2.44 29.39 -22.43
CA ASP A 34 -3.02 28.15 -22.88
C ASP A 34 -2.28 27.02 -22.17
N GLY A 35 -2.81 26.60 -21.01
CA GLY A 35 -2.33 25.49 -20.16
C GLY A 35 -2.40 24.13 -20.85
N SER A 36 -2.43 24.15 -22.18
CA SER A 36 -2.03 23.06 -23.05
C SER A 36 -0.52 22.91 -22.93
N TRP A 37 -0.07 22.31 -21.83
CA TRP A 37 1.27 21.75 -21.74
C TRP A 37 1.49 20.91 -22.99
N SER A 38 2.48 21.30 -23.79
CA SER A 38 2.85 20.51 -24.97
C SER A 38 3.07 19.08 -24.48
N THR A 39 2.52 18.11 -25.19
CA THR A 39 2.77 16.68 -24.95
C THR A 39 4.27 16.35 -24.83
N ASP A 40 5.15 17.22 -25.34
CA ASP A 40 6.60 17.15 -25.19
C ASP A 40 7.12 17.40 -23.75
N GLU A 41 6.40 18.16 -22.91
CA GLU A 41 6.80 18.38 -21.50
C GLU A 41 6.35 17.25 -20.58
N ILE A 42 5.23 16.59 -20.90
CA ILE A 42 4.80 15.35 -20.22
C ILE A 42 5.84 14.23 -20.40
N GLY A 43 6.67 14.31 -21.44
CA GLY A 43 7.77 13.39 -21.72
C GLY A 43 9.01 13.56 -20.85
N ARG A 44 9.15 14.63 -20.06
CA ARG A 44 10.33 14.82 -19.20
C ARG A 44 10.29 13.86 -18.01
N GLN A 45 11.12 12.83 -18.07
CA GLN A 45 11.30 11.92 -16.94
C GLN A 45 12.27 12.56 -15.94
N GLY A 46 11.72 13.21 -14.89
CA GLY A 46 12.53 13.80 -13.83
C GLY A 46 13.49 12.79 -13.16
N ASP A 47 14.55 13.29 -12.53
CA ASP A 47 15.55 12.45 -11.86
C ASP A 47 15.30 12.37 -10.34
N ARG A 48 15.26 11.14 -9.83
CA ARG A 48 15.17 10.85 -8.41
C ARG A 48 16.43 11.27 -7.64
N SER A 49 17.58 11.24 -8.29
CA SER A 49 18.88 11.53 -7.65
C SER A 49 19.22 13.02 -7.62
N ALA A 50 18.44 13.84 -8.32
CA ALA A 50 18.64 15.27 -8.37
C ALA A 50 18.48 15.92 -6.98
N PRO A 51 19.18 17.04 -6.72
CA PRO A 51 19.08 17.76 -5.45
C PRO A 51 17.64 18.17 -5.12
N VAL A 52 17.25 18.06 -3.85
CA VAL A 52 15.92 18.48 -3.40
C VAL A 52 15.69 19.95 -3.73
N GLY A 53 14.55 20.25 -4.34
CA GLY A 53 14.19 21.59 -4.81
C GLY A 53 14.64 21.93 -6.23
N SER A 54 15.43 21.07 -6.90
CA SER A 54 15.73 21.23 -8.32
C SER A 54 14.51 20.93 -9.20
N GLU A 55 14.51 21.43 -10.44
CA GLU A 55 13.45 21.18 -11.43
C GLU A 55 13.30 19.69 -11.72
N GLU A 56 14.40 18.97 -11.97
CA GLU A 56 14.40 17.53 -12.25
C GLU A 56 13.81 16.72 -11.08
N TRP A 57 14.13 17.10 -9.85
CA TRP A 57 13.57 16.48 -8.66
C TRP A 57 12.07 16.79 -8.52
N ALA A 58 11.68 18.04 -8.77
CA ALA A 58 10.29 18.47 -8.69
C ALA A 58 9.42 17.75 -9.72
N ILE A 59 9.88 17.59 -10.97
CA ILE A 59 9.22 16.80 -12.02
C ILE A 59 9.06 15.34 -11.57
N TYR A 60 10.13 14.74 -11.02
CA TYR A 60 10.08 13.37 -10.53
C TYR A 60 9.02 13.20 -9.43
N ILE A 61 8.99 14.08 -8.43
CA ILE A 61 8.02 14.02 -7.34
C ILE A 61 6.61 14.31 -7.84
N ALA A 62 6.41 15.27 -8.74
CA ALA A 62 5.12 15.58 -9.35
C ALA A 62 4.54 14.36 -10.10
N HIS A 63 5.36 13.64 -10.87
CA HIS A 63 4.96 12.39 -11.51
C HIS A 63 4.59 11.29 -10.51
N ARG A 64 5.31 11.19 -9.38
CA ARG A 64 4.99 10.23 -8.31
C ARG A 64 3.69 10.57 -7.61
N ILE A 65 3.45 11.84 -7.32
CA ILE A 65 2.17 12.32 -6.75
C ILE A 65 1.04 12.02 -7.73
N HIS A 66 1.18 12.40 -9.00
CA HIS A 66 0.14 12.17 -10.01
C HIS A 66 -0.17 10.67 -10.20
N SER A 67 0.87 9.85 -10.38
CA SER A 67 0.71 8.40 -10.52
C SER A 67 0.13 7.78 -9.25
N GLY A 68 0.58 8.21 -8.07
CA GLY A 68 0.10 7.72 -6.79
C GLY A 68 -1.37 8.08 -6.55
N ILE A 69 -1.82 9.26 -6.96
CA ILE A 69 -3.23 9.68 -6.87
C ILE A 69 -4.10 8.88 -7.85
N LYS A 70 -3.63 8.59 -9.07
CA LYS A 70 -4.38 7.78 -10.05
C LYS A 70 -4.43 6.30 -9.69
N ASP A 71 -3.36 5.75 -9.12
CA ASP A 71 -3.29 4.35 -8.71
C ASP A 71 -4.11 4.11 -7.44
N THR A 72 -5.18 3.32 -7.54
CA THR A 72 -6.08 2.95 -6.44
C THR A 72 -5.39 2.13 -5.34
N GLU A 73 -4.30 1.44 -5.68
CA GLU A 73 -3.54 0.56 -4.77
C GLU A 73 -2.39 1.28 -4.04
N SER A 74 -2.02 2.49 -4.48
CA SER A 74 -0.88 3.22 -3.93
C SER A 74 -1.08 3.59 -2.45
N ASP A 75 -0.05 3.35 -1.63
CA ASP A 75 -0.09 3.59 -0.19
C ASP A 75 -0.28 5.08 0.11
N ALA A 76 -1.39 5.42 0.77
CA ALA A 76 -1.73 6.77 1.21
C ALA A 76 -0.56 7.46 1.95
N ARG A 77 0.19 6.72 2.78
CA ARG A 77 1.33 7.28 3.51
C ARG A 77 2.46 7.71 2.59
N GLN A 78 2.65 6.99 1.49
CA GLN A 78 3.71 7.29 0.55
C GLN A 78 3.36 8.54 -0.27
N VAL A 79 2.11 8.61 -0.75
CA VAL A 79 1.60 9.80 -1.47
C VAL A 79 1.63 11.04 -0.58
N GLU A 80 1.19 10.92 0.68
CA GLU A 80 1.25 11.99 1.66
C GLU A 80 2.69 12.42 1.95
N GLY A 81 3.62 11.47 2.08
CA GLY A 81 5.04 11.76 2.23
C GLY A 81 5.59 12.57 1.06
N TRP A 82 5.26 12.19 -0.18
CA TRP A 82 5.67 12.93 -1.36
C TRP A 82 5.08 14.33 -1.41
N ILE A 83 3.80 14.51 -1.12
CA ILE A 83 3.15 15.84 -1.10
C ILE A 83 3.78 16.72 -0.03
N ARG A 84 4.02 16.18 1.17
CA ARG A 84 4.67 16.92 2.25
C ARG A 84 6.07 17.37 1.86
N ASP A 85 6.88 16.47 1.31
CA ASP A 85 8.25 16.77 0.91
C ASP A 85 8.27 17.77 -0.26
N PHE A 86 7.34 17.63 -1.22
CA PHE A 86 7.14 18.55 -2.35
C PHE A 86 6.76 19.96 -1.89
N ARG A 87 5.75 20.10 -1.02
CA ARG A 87 5.33 21.40 -0.46
C ARG A 87 6.43 22.04 0.37
N SER A 88 7.12 21.26 1.21
CA SER A 88 8.18 21.77 2.08
C SER A 88 9.38 22.31 1.28
N ALA A 89 9.66 21.72 0.11
CA ALA A 89 10.72 22.18 -0.78
C ALA A 89 10.28 23.31 -1.74
N GLY A 90 9.03 23.77 -1.69
CA GLY A 90 8.50 24.74 -2.65
C GLY A 90 8.44 24.21 -4.08
N GLY A 91 8.25 22.89 -4.26
CA GLY A 91 8.34 22.23 -5.56
C GLY A 91 7.38 22.78 -6.62
N HIS A 92 6.20 23.26 -6.21
CA HIS A 92 5.27 23.92 -7.13
C HIS A 92 5.88 25.20 -7.73
N GLY A 93 6.60 25.99 -6.94
CA GLY A 93 7.27 27.20 -7.38
C GLY A 93 8.45 26.90 -8.30
N THR A 94 9.19 25.82 -8.03
CA THR A 94 10.25 25.33 -8.93
C THR A 94 9.70 24.97 -10.31
N LEU A 95 8.49 24.44 -10.40
CA LEU A 95 7.82 24.13 -11.67
C LEU A 95 7.10 25.33 -12.29
N GLY A 96 7.18 26.51 -11.69
CA GLY A 96 6.59 27.75 -12.22
C GLY A 96 5.14 28.00 -11.84
N TYR A 97 4.58 27.25 -10.86
CA TYR A 97 3.23 27.48 -10.34
C TYR A 97 3.26 28.46 -9.16
N GLU A 98 2.32 29.41 -9.16
CA GLU A 98 2.20 30.43 -8.12
C GLU A 98 1.78 29.83 -6.78
N SER A 99 0.90 28.83 -6.81
CA SER A 99 0.39 28.15 -5.61
C SER A 99 0.35 26.62 -5.75
N TRP A 100 0.11 25.95 -4.63
CA TRP A 100 -0.14 24.51 -4.62
C TRP A 100 -1.47 24.17 -5.31
N GLU A 101 -2.44 25.06 -5.19
CA GLU A 101 -3.75 24.97 -5.81
C GLU A 101 -3.65 24.97 -7.34
N ASP A 102 -2.84 25.86 -7.91
CA ASP A 102 -2.62 25.94 -9.36
C ASP A 102 -1.91 24.69 -9.87
N PHE A 103 -0.89 24.21 -9.15
CA PHE A 103 -0.22 22.95 -9.47
C PHE A 103 -1.20 21.77 -9.49
N CYS A 104 -2.07 21.66 -8.49
CA CYS A 104 -3.08 20.61 -8.47
C CYS A 104 -4.04 20.69 -9.66
N ALA A 105 -4.59 21.88 -9.91
CA ALA A 105 -5.58 22.09 -10.96
C ALA A 105 -5.00 21.82 -12.35
N GLU A 106 -3.81 22.36 -12.64
CA GLU A 106 -3.19 22.26 -13.96
C GLU A 106 -2.47 20.93 -14.19
N TRP A 107 -1.66 20.48 -13.24
CA TRP A 107 -0.80 19.30 -13.43
C TRP A 107 -1.50 17.99 -13.07
N ILE A 108 -2.22 17.97 -11.95
CA ILE A 108 -2.90 16.75 -11.48
C ILE A 108 -4.26 16.60 -12.17
N GLY A 109 -4.89 17.71 -12.54
CA GLY A 109 -6.25 17.75 -13.08
C GLY A 109 -7.31 17.54 -12.00
N LEU A 110 -7.00 17.91 -10.75
CA LEU A 110 -7.89 17.80 -9.58
C LEU A 110 -7.75 19.04 -8.72
N GLU A 111 -8.81 19.48 -8.05
CA GLU A 111 -8.67 20.55 -7.06
C GLU A 111 -7.83 20.08 -5.87
N ALA A 112 -7.10 21.00 -5.24
CA ALA A 112 -6.30 20.68 -4.04
C ALA A 112 -7.15 20.01 -2.94
N ARG A 113 -8.43 20.40 -2.80
CA ARG A 113 -9.36 19.78 -1.85
C ARG A 113 -9.68 18.33 -2.21
N GLU A 114 -9.85 18.01 -3.49
CA GLU A 114 -10.13 16.65 -3.95
C GLU A 114 -8.94 15.72 -3.68
N VAL A 115 -7.72 16.21 -3.90
CA VAL A 115 -6.49 15.48 -3.56
C VAL A 115 -6.45 15.10 -2.08
N GLU A 116 -6.77 16.03 -1.17
CA GLU A 116 -6.84 15.77 0.27
C GLU A 116 -7.96 14.78 0.64
N VAL A 117 -9.11 14.84 -0.03
CA VAL A 117 -10.21 13.89 0.14
C VAL A 117 -9.79 12.47 -0.28
N ILE A 118 -9.10 12.32 -1.41
CA ILE A 118 -8.60 11.01 -1.89
C ILE A 118 -7.63 10.42 -0.86
N ILE A 119 -6.66 11.19 -0.38
CA ILE A 119 -5.67 10.75 0.61
C ILE A 119 -6.37 10.34 1.91
N SER A 120 -7.33 11.16 2.38
CA SER A 120 -8.10 10.89 3.60
C SER A 120 -8.93 9.60 3.49
N ARG A 121 -9.61 9.38 2.36
CA ARG A 121 -10.36 8.14 2.09
C ARG A 121 -9.45 6.92 2.11
N ARG A 122 -8.27 7.01 1.50
CA ARG A 122 -7.31 5.90 1.47
C ARG A 122 -6.69 5.63 2.84
N ARG A 123 -6.41 6.67 3.63
CA ARG A 123 -5.98 6.52 5.03
C ARG A 123 -7.04 5.76 5.83
N ALA A 124 -8.31 6.13 5.71
CA ALA A 124 -9.41 5.47 6.40
C ALA A 124 -9.58 4.00 5.92
N ALA A 125 -9.47 3.74 4.61
CA ALA A 125 -9.52 2.38 4.06
C ALA A 125 -8.38 1.50 4.60
N ARG A 126 -7.16 2.06 4.67
CA ARG A 126 -6.01 1.37 5.26
C ARG A 126 -6.20 1.09 6.74
N GLN A 127 -6.66 2.07 7.52
CA GLN A 127 -6.96 1.89 8.96
C GLN A 127 -7.97 0.76 9.18
N LYS A 128 -9.02 0.71 8.36
CA LYS A 128 -9.99 -0.40 8.35
C LYS A 128 -9.31 -1.74 8.04
N ALA A 129 -8.44 -1.78 7.03
CA ALA A 129 -7.76 -3.01 6.59
C ALA A 129 -6.73 -3.53 7.61
N CYS A 130 -5.96 -2.65 8.28
CA CYS A 130 -4.97 -3.06 9.28
C CYS A 130 -5.56 -3.30 10.67
N GLY A 131 -6.88 -3.17 10.83
CA GLY A 131 -7.57 -3.38 12.11
C GLY A 131 -7.13 -2.42 13.22
N THR A 132 -6.36 -1.38 12.90
CA THR A 132 -6.00 -0.32 13.84
C THR A 132 -7.03 0.78 13.67
N TRP A 133 -7.99 0.80 14.57
CA TRP A 133 -8.90 1.93 14.69
C TRP A 133 -8.11 3.06 15.35
N THR A 134 -8.30 4.31 14.92
CA THR A 134 -7.82 5.45 15.68
C THR A 134 -9.04 6.21 16.20
N ASP A 135 -9.00 6.71 17.43
CA ASP A 135 -10.04 7.63 17.92
C ASP A 135 -9.99 8.98 17.20
N GLU A 136 -10.94 9.86 17.50
CA GLU A 136 -11.03 11.22 16.96
C GLU A 136 -9.81 12.08 17.30
N SER A 137 -8.99 11.66 18.27
CA SER A 137 -7.73 12.30 18.66
C SER A 137 -6.50 11.69 17.97
N GLY A 138 -6.68 10.70 17.10
CA GLY A 138 -5.60 10.01 16.38
C GLY A 138 -4.88 8.92 17.19
N ASN A 139 -5.38 8.53 18.38
CA ASN A 139 -4.77 7.46 19.17
C ASN A 139 -5.21 6.09 18.66
N ALA A 140 -4.26 5.16 18.52
CA ALA A 140 -4.54 3.79 18.10
C ALA A 140 -5.37 3.03 19.16
N ILE A 141 -6.61 2.71 18.82
CA ILE A 141 -7.49 1.79 19.52
C ILE A 141 -7.26 0.39 18.95
N THR A 142 -6.82 -0.54 19.80
CA THR A 142 -6.73 -1.96 19.43
C THR A 142 -8.10 -2.61 19.66
N PRO A 143 -8.76 -3.16 18.64
CA PRO A 143 -10.04 -3.85 18.83
C PRO A 143 -9.76 -5.15 19.60
N GLY A 144 -10.24 -5.23 20.84
CA GLY A 144 -10.09 -6.42 21.68
C GLY A 144 -9.62 -6.20 23.13
N GLY A 145 -9.50 -4.96 23.61
CA GLY A 145 -9.57 -4.67 25.05
C GLY A 145 -8.57 -5.39 25.96
N ARG A 146 -7.47 -5.93 25.44
CA ARG A 146 -6.28 -6.22 26.24
C ARG A 146 -5.33 -5.07 26.04
N THR A 147 -5.52 -4.04 26.86
CA THR A 147 -4.41 -3.20 27.27
C THR A 147 -3.30 -4.16 27.65
N LEU A 148 -2.25 -4.25 26.81
CA LEU A 148 -1.01 -4.90 27.20
C LEU A 148 -0.55 -4.08 28.39
N GLY A 149 -0.94 -4.54 29.58
CA GLY A 149 -0.46 -4.04 30.85
C GLY A 149 1.04 -4.03 30.67
N ARG A 150 1.57 -2.81 30.57
CA ARG A 150 2.99 -2.54 30.45
C ARG A 150 3.59 -3.18 31.68
N HIS A 151 3.99 -4.45 31.56
CA HIS A 151 4.57 -5.18 32.68
C HIS A 151 5.77 -4.33 33.05
N GLY A 152 5.63 -3.65 34.18
CA GLY A 152 6.70 -2.93 34.84
C GLY A 152 7.72 -3.98 35.22
N GLY A 153 8.53 -4.37 34.25
CA GLY A 153 9.81 -4.98 34.50
C GLY A 153 10.55 -3.94 35.31
N LYS A 154 10.55 -4.14 36.63
CA LYS A 154 11.46 -3.52 37.56
C LYS A 154 12.84 -3.65 36.93
N ARG A 155 13.29 -2.60 36.26
CA ARG A 155 14.71 -2.42 35.95
C ARG A 155 15.37 -2.41 37.32
N LYS A 156 16.00 -3.52 37.69
CA LYS A 156 16.97 -3.49 38.78
C LYS A 156 17.98 -2.44 38.38
N ASP A 157 18.06 -1.39 39.17
CA ASP A 157 19.07 -0.36 39.06
C ASP A 157 20.44 -1.02 39.06
N GLY A 158 20.95 -1.22 37.85
CA GLY A 158 22.33 -1.59 37.59
C GLY A 158 23.19 -0.43 38.02
N LYS A 159 23.61 -0.47 39.28
CA LYS A 159 24.66 0.32 39.91
C LYS A 159 25.79 0.53 38.90
N LYS A 160 25.90 1.76 38.36
CA LYS A 160 27.04 2.19 37.54
C LYS A 160 28.29 2.03 38.40
N ALA A 161 29.13 1.07 38.04
CA ALA A 161 30.52 1.06 38.47
C ALA A 161 31.31 1.92 37.47
N ASP A 162 31.84 3.03 37.97
CA ASP A 162 32.93 3.75 37.34
C ASP A 162 34.13 2.81 37.15
N GLY A 163 34.66 2.72 35.93
CA GLY A 163 35.68 1.72 35.62
C GLY A 163 36.42 1.92 34.32
N ARG A 164 37.24 2.97 34.27
CA ARG A 164 38.57 3.09 33.64
C ARG A 164 38.86 2.30 32.34
N ARG A 165 39.23 3.10 31.32
CA ARG A 165 40.20 2.76 30.25
C ARG A 165 41.36 1.91 30.76
N ALA A 166 41.58 0.75 30.13
CA ALA A 166 42.92 0.18 29.96
C ALA A 166 42.95 -0.69 28.71
N SER A 167 43.80 -0.27 27.78
CA SER A 167 44.34 -1.03 26.66
C SER A 167 45.13 -2.26 27.11
N GLY A 168 45.12 -3.32 26.30
CA GLY A 168 46.01 -4.49 26.43
C GLY A 168 45.23 -5.77 26.21
N GLU A 169 45.27 -6.39 25.03
CA GLU A 169 46.28 -7.41 24.68
C GLU A 169 46.22 -8.64 25.60
N LYS A 170 45.63 -9.75 25.12
CA LYS A 170 46.32 -11.05 24.98
C LYS A 170 45.37 -12.21 24.63
N ARG A 171 45.91 -13.03 23.73
CA ARG A 171 45.63 -14.42 23.38
C ARG A 171 45.15 -15.28 24.56
N GLY A 172 44.29 -16.26 24.29
CA GLY A 172 44.07 -17.38 25.19
C GLY A 172 43.05 -18.41 24.72
N ARG A 173 43.52 -19.44 24.01
CA ARG A 173 42.86 -20.75 23.88
C ARG A 173 42.35 -21.23 25.25
N ARG A 174 41.13 -21.76 25.31
CA ARG A 174 40.79 -22.82 26.27
C ARG A 174 39.69 -23.73 25.70
N GLN A 175 40.11 -24.94 25.35
CA GLN A 175 39.28 -26.14 25.34
C GLN A 175 38.91 -26.50 26.79
N GLY A 176 37.73 -27.11 26.95
CA GLY A 176 37.18 -27.68 28.18
C GLY A 176 35.67 -27.76 27.97
N GLN A 177 35.09 -28.88 27.54
CA GLN A 177 34.97 -30.14 28.28
C GLN A 177 34.52 -29.89 29.71
N VAL A 178 33.20 -29.98 29.92
CA VAL A 178 32.56 -30.18 31.21
C VAL A 178 31.51 -31.24 31.01
N ASP A 179 31.66 -32.25 31.84
CA ASP A 179 30.98 -33.51 31.90
C ASP A 179 29.53 -33.39 32.41
N ASP A 180 28.79 -34.46 32.14
CA ASP A 180 27.66 -34.95 32.93
C ASP A 180 27.77 -34.62 34.42
N ASP A 181 26.72 -34.02 34.98
CA ASP A 181 26.34 -34.36 36.35
C ASP A 181 24.84 -34.19 36.60
N GLN A 182 24.27 -35.30 37.04
CA GLN A 182 22.96 -35.49 37.64
C GLN A 182 22.79 -34.61 38.87
N LEU A 183 21.75 -33.78 38.94
CA LEU A 183 21.05 -33.40 40.19
C LEU A 183 19.63 -32.97 39.77
N GLY A 184 18.54 -33.66 40.12
CA GLY A 184 18.20 -34.07 41.48
C GLY A 184 17.75 -32.83 42.24
N GLY A 185 16.48 -32.44 42.11
CA GLY A 185 15.96 -31.21 42.69
C GLY A 185 14.44 -31.20 42.78
N ASP A 186 13.95 -31.83 43.84
CA ASP A 186 12.57 -31.82 44.32
C ASP A 186 11.92 -30.43 44.25
N ARG A 187 10.75 -30.37 43.63
CA ARG A 187 9.82 -29.24 43.82
C ARG A 187 8.66 -29.71 44.69
N PRO A 188 8.45 -29.10 45.88
CA PRO A 188 7.41 -29.48 46.81
C PRO A 188 6.03 -29.07 46.30
N GLY A 189 5.05 -29.87 46.72
CA GLY A 189 3.67 -29.83 46.30
C GLY A 189 3.02 -28.45 46.41
N SER A 190 2.20 -28.15 45.40
CA SER A 190 1.12 -27.21 45.48
C SER A 190 -0.16 -28.01 45.27
N ASP A 191 -0.64 -28.60 46.35
CA ASP A 191 -2.03 -29.01 46.51
C ASP A 191 -2.91 -27.77 46.31
N ARG A 192 -3.36 -27.58 45.08
CA ARG A 192 -4.57 -26.86 44.76
C ARG A 192 -5.48 -27.81 44.03
N LEU A 193 -6.18 -28.58 44.86
CA LEU A 193 -7.59 -28.88 44.64
C LEU A 193 -8.29 -27.56 44.30
N ASP A 194 -8.71 -27.38 43.05
CA ASP A 194 -10.06 -26.88 42.76
C ASP A 194 -10.37 -26.91 41.26
N ASP A 195 -11.61 -27.31 41.01
CA ASP A 195 -12.40 -27.08 39.80
C ASP A 195 -12.08 -27.86 38.53
N ASN A 196 -12.56 -29.11 38.56
CA ASN A 196 -13.20 -29.83 37.47
C ASN A 196 -13.97 -28.91 36.48
N ARG A 197 -13.26 -28.37 35.48
CA ARG A 197 -13.79 -28.31 34.12
C ARG A 197 -13.09 -29.40 33.32
N PRO A 198 -13.83 -30.32 32.68
CA PRO A 198 -13.25 -31.15 31.63
C PRO A 198 -12.99 -30.26 30.42
N ASP A 199 -11.92 -29.45 30.49
CA ASP A 199 -11.30 -28.88 29.31
C ASP A 199 -10.83 -30.07 28.47
N SER A 200 -11.59 -30.33 27.41
CA SER A 200 -11.27 -31.32 26.39
C SER A 200 -10.04 -30.85 25.60
N ASP A 201 -8.87 -30.89 26.24
CA ASP A 201 -7.55 -30.86 25.62
C ASP A 201 -7.16 -32.25 25.12
N GLY A 202 -8.09 -32.94 24.47
CA GLY A 202 -7.70 -33.98 23.54
C GLY A 202 -6.82 -33.35 22.47
N PRO A 203 -5.71 -33.98 22.03
CA PRO A 203 -4.92 -33.47 20.92
C PRO A 203 -5.89 -33.24 19.77
N ARG A 204 -6.11 -31.97 19.41
CA ARG A 204 -6.95 -31.62 18.27
C ARG A 204 -6.42 -32.46 17.11
N PRO A 205 -7.23 -33.33 16.48
CA PRO A 205 -6.78 -34.10 15.34
C PRO A 205 -6.18 -33.08 14.39
N ALA A 206 -4.88 -33.23 14.09
CA ALA A 206 -4.12 -32.28 13.30
C ALA A 206 -5.00 -31.87 12.12
N SER A 207 -5.45 -30.61 12.13
CA SER A 207 -6.42 -30.15 11.15
C SER A 207 -5.87 -30.50 9.77
N GLU A 208 -6.70 -31.16 8.96
CA GLU A 208 -6.35 -31.61 7.61
C GLU A 208 -6.03 -30.43 6.65
N GLU A 209 -5.95 -29.21 7.18
CA GLU A 209 -5.34 -28.06 6.55
C GLU A 209 -3.84 -28.31 6.39
N GLY A 210 -3.49 -29.03 5.31
CA GLY A 210 -2.12 -29.34 4.93
C GLY A 210 -1.25 -28.09 5.02
N GLY A 211 -0.40 -28.04 6.06
CA GLY A 211 0.51 -26.94 6.28
C GLY A 211 1.40 -26.72 5.08
N THR A 212 1.47 -25.48 4.58
CA THR A 212 2.37 -25.08 3.49
C THR A 212 3.81 -24.90 3.96
N SER A 213 4.20 -25.53 5.07
CA SER A 213 5.52 -25.40 5.65
C SER A 213 6.57 -25.98 4.69
N ALA A 214 7.68 -25.27 4.54
CA ALA A 214 8.76 -25.69 3.66
C ALA A 214 9.30 -27.07 4.09
N ASP A 215 9.39 -27.31 5.39
CA ASP A 215 9.87 -28.57 5.96
C ASP A 215 9.02 -29.77 5.55
N TYR A 216 7.69 -29.61 5.50
CA TYR A 216 6.78 -30.65 5.03
C TYR A 216 7.01 -30.99 3.55
N LEU A 217 7.21 -29.97 2.71
CA LEU A 217 7.50 -30.16 1.30
C LEU A 217 8.87 -30.84 1.09
N VAL A 218 9.89 -30.45 1.85
CA VAL A 218 11.21 -31.10 1.80
C VAL A 218 11.10 -32.58 2.15
N ALA A 219 10.42 -32.91 3.27
CA ALA A 219 10.22 -34.29 3.69
C ALA A 219 9.47 -35.12 2.63
N ARG A 220 8.44 -34.53 2.02
CA ARG A 220 7.64 -35.20 0.99
C ARG A 220 8.41 -35.39 -0.32
N ILE A 221 9.16 -34.38 -0.78
CA ILE A 221 10.03 -34.50 -1.96
C ILE A 221 11.10 -35.58 -1.71
N ALA A 222 11.71 -35.62 -0.52
CA ALA A 222 12.73 -36.61 -0.18
C ALA A 222 12.19 -38.06 -0.21
N ARG A 223 10.95 -38.25 0.26
CA ARG A 223 10.30 -39.57 0.31
C ARG A 223 9.77 -40.02 -1.05
N ASP A 224 9.03 -39.14 -1.74
CA ASP A 224 8.24 -39.52 -2.92
C ASP A 224 9.00 -39.25 -4.24
N HIS A 225 9.98 -38.33 -4.25
CA HIS A 225 10.72 -37.89 -5.46
C HIS A 225 12.23 -37.68 -5.20
N PRO A 226 13.01 -38.75 -4.93
CA PRO A 226 14.41 -38.62 -4.51
C PRO A 226 15.32 -37.94 -5.55
N SER A 227 15.05 -38.08 -6.85
CA SER A 227 15.83 -37.42 -7.91
C SER A 227 15.68 -35.90 -7.91
N VAL A 228 14.49 -35.38 -7.57
CA VAL A 228 14.24 -33.94 -7.40
C VAL A 228 14.88 -33.44 -6.10
N HIS A 229 14.87 -34.26 -5.05
CA HIS A 229 15.53 -33.94 -3.79
C HIS A 229 17.05 -33.76 -3.96
N GLU A 230 17.72 -34.59 -4.75
CA GLU A 230 19.15 -34.44 -5.07
C GLU A 230 19.44 -33.15 -5.85
N LYS A 231 18.64 -32.85 -6.88
CA LYS A 231 18.73 -31.57 -7.61
C LYS A 231 18.52 -30.36 -6.71
N MET A 232 17.60 -30.47 -5.74
CA MET A 232 17.35 -29.43 -4.74
C MET A 232 18.54 -29.23 -3.81
N LYS A 233 19.15 -30.31 -3.29
CA LYS A 233 20.39 -30.24 -2.49
C LYS A 233 21.57 -29.67 -3.28
N ALA A 234 21.63 -29.95 -4.58
CA ALA A 234 22.62 -29.37 -5.50
C ALA A 234 22.35 -27.89 -5.84
N GLY A 235 21.30 -27.27 -5.29
CA GLY A 235 20.98 -25.85 -5.51
C GLY A 235 20.41 -25.54 -6.89
N ARG A 236 19.89 -26.54 -7.63
CA ARG A 236 19.30 -26.33 -8.96
C ARG A 236 17.97 -25.58 -8.94
N TYR A 237 17.27 -25.58 -7.80
CA TYR A 237 16.03 -24.82 -7.61
C TYR A 237 16.26 -23.63 -6.68
N ARG A 238 15.58 -22.52 -6.96
CA ARG A 238 15.65 -21.28 -6.15
C ARG A 238 14.90 -21.40 -4.83
N SER A 239 13.92 -22.30 -4.74
CA SER A 239 13.11 -22.52 -3.54
C SER A 239 12.56 -23.94 -3.47
N VAL A 240 12.21 -24.38 -2.26
CA VAL A 240 11.55 -25.68 -2.02
C VAL A 240 10.23 -25.81 -2.79
N ARG A 241 9.45 -24.72 -2.87
CA ARG A 241 8.18 -24.73 -3.63
C ARG A 241 8.41 -24.99 -5.12
N GLN A 242 9.48 -24.46 -5.71
CA GLN A 242 9.81 -24.69 -7.11
C GLN A 242 10.17 -26.17 -7.35
N ALA A 243 10.95 -26.77 -6.44
CA ALA A 243 11.23 -28.21 -6.47
C ALA A 243 9.94 -29.04 -6.30
N ALA A 244 9.02 -28.61 -5.43
CA ALA A 244 7.73 -29.28 -5.25
C ALA A 244 6.82 -29.21 -6.48
N ILE A 245 6.90 -28.12 -7.26
CA ILE A 245 6.20 -27.98 -8.56
C ILE A 245 6.83 -28.94 -9.59
N ASP A 246 8.16 -28.99 -9.68
CA ASP A 246 8.86 -29.92 -10.59
C ASP A 246 8.60 -31.40 -10.24
N ALA A 247 8.47 -31.70 -8.95
CA ALA A 247 8.05 -33.02 -8.46
C ALA A 247 6.56 -33.33 -8.71
N GLY A 248 5.74 -32.36 -9.14
CA GLY A 248 4.30 -32.55 -9.33
C GLY A 248 3.49 -32.65 -8.02
N ILE A 249 4.09 -32.35 -6.87
CA ILE A 249 3.41 -32.33 -5.55
C ILE A 249 2.47 -31.12 -5.47
N ILE A 250 2.91 -29.96 -5.98
CA ILE A 250 2.11 -28.73 -6.02
C ILE A 250 1.71 -28.45 -7.46
N LYS A 251 0.39 -28.41 -7.72
CA LYS A 251 -0.13 -27.85 -8.98
C LYS A 251 0.09 -26.35 -8.97
N ASP A 252 0.79 -25.82 -9.98
CA ASP A 252 0.95 -24.38 -10.09
C ASP A 252 -0.39 -23.75 -10.49
N ARG A 253 -1.12 -23.26 -9.49
CA ARG A 253 -2.34 -22.50 -9.73
C ARG A 253 -1.93 -21.10 -10.12
N MET A 254 -1.98 -20.83 -11.42
CA MET A 254 -1.80 -19.50 -11.95
C MET A 254 -2.85 -18.57 -11.34
N ARG A 255 -2.40 -17.63 -10.50
CA ARG A 255 -3.25 -16.55 -10.02
C ARG A 255 -3.19 -15.44 -11.05
N VAL A 256 -4.12 -15.46 -11.99
CA VAL A 256 -4.38 -14.28 -12.84
C VAL A 256 -5.18 -13.31 -11.99
N SER A 257 -4.55 -12.21 -11.58
CA SER A 257 -5.29 -11.08 -11.03
C SER A 257 -6.01 -10.41 -12.19
N PHE A 258 -7.34 -10.44 -12.15
CA PHE A 258 -8.16 -9.64 -13.03
C PHE A 258 -8.28 -8.27 -12.39
N TYR A 259 -7.50 -7.32 -12.90
CA TYR A 259 -7.66 -5.91 -12.54
C TYR A 259 -8.91 -5.42 -13.26
N ALA A 260 -10.00 -5.21 -12.52
CA ALA A 260 -11.24 -4.65 -13.09
C ALA A 260 -10.99 -3.27 -13.74
N ASP A 261 -10.01 -2.54 -13.20
CA ASP A 261 -9.67 -1.19 -13.59
C ASP A 261 -8.69 -1.14 -14.79
N ASP A 262 -8.09 -2.27 -15.18
CA ASP A 262 -7.08 -2.32 -16.26
C ASP A 262 -7.18 -3.65 -17.06
N PRO A 263 -8.06 -3.71 -18.07
CA PRO A 263 -8.24 -4.90 -18.88
C PRO A 263 -7.01 -5.21 -19.75
N GLU A 264 -6.21 -4.21 -20.13
CA GLU A 264 -5.02 -4.42 -20.94
C GLU A 264 -3.94 -5.20 -20.18
N ARG A 265 -3.75 -4.85 -18.90
CA ARG A 265 -2.79 -5.54 -18.04
C ARG A 265 -3.23 -6.95 -17.71
N ALA A 266 -4.53 -7.18 -17.53
CA ALA A 266 -5.08 -8.52 -17.41
C ALA A 266 -4.76 -9.35 -18.67
N CYS A 267 -5.02 -8.81 -19.86
CA CYS A 267 -4.67 -9.44 -21.14
C CYS A 267 -3.18 -9.75 -21.25
N LYS A 268 -2.29 -8.78 -20.98
CA LYS A 268 -0.82 -8.97 -21.01
C LYS A 268 -0.37 -10.12 -20.09
N ASN A 269 -0.93 -10.19 -18.89
CA ASN A 269 -0.63 -11.29 -17.95
C ASN A 269 -1.10 -12.65 -18.47
N ILE A 270 -2.30 -12.71 -19.08
CA ILE A 270 -2.82 -13.93 -19.70
C ILE A 270 -1.89 -14.38 -20.84
N PHE A 271 -1.50 -13.47 -21.74
CA PHE A 271 -0.62 -13.77 -22.88
C PHE A 271 0.76 -14.26 -22.46
N LYS A 272 1.29 -13.80 -21.32
CA LYS A 272 2.61 -14.22 -20.82
C LYS A 272 2.64 -15.70 -20.44
N HIS A 273 1.50 -16.26 -20.07
CA HIS A 273 1.43 -17.58 -19.43
C HIS A 273 0.56 -18.60 -20.19
N MET A 274 -0.21 -18.17 -21.18
CA MET A 274 -0.99 -19.06 -22.05
C MET A 274 -0.33 -19.26 -23.41
N ALA A 275 -0.44 -20.48 -23.94
CA ALA A 275 -0.09 -20.73 -25.33
C ALA A 275 -1.05 -20.00 -26.26
N TRP A 276 -0.58 -19.56 -27.42
CA TRP A 276 -1.40 -18.83 -28.41
C TRP A 276 -2.67 -19.59 -28.81
N ALA A 277 -2.61 -20.93 -28.90
CA ALA A 277 -3.77 -21.76 -29.19
C ALA A 277 -4.87 -21.65 -28.11
N ASP A 278 -4.50 -21.54 -26.84
CA ASP A 278 -5.45 -21.38 -25.75
C ASP A 278 -6.05 -19.97 -25.72
N VAL A 279 -5.27 -18.96 -26.12
CA VAL A 279 -5.79 -17.60 -26.32
C VAL A 279 -6.85 -17.59 -27.43
N GLN A 280 -6.62 -18.28 -28.55
CA GLN A 280 -7.63 -18.36 -29.62
C GLN A 280 -8.90 -19.07 -29.15
N ARG A 281 -8.79 -20.11 -28.32
CA ARG A 281 -9.95 -20.74 -27.68
C ARG A 281 -10.68 -19.79 -26.75
N LEU A 282 -9.97 -19.03 -25.91
CA LEU A 282 -10.57 -18.04 -25.01
C LEU A 282 -11.32 -16.97 -25.81
N ARG A 283 -10.72 -16.47 -26.89
CA ARG A 283 -11.35 -15.49 -27.78
C ARG A 283 -12.65 -16.03 -28.40
N ALA A 284 -12.64 -17.27 -28.86
CA ALA A 284 -13.83 -17.91 -29.43
C ALA A 284 -14.96 -18.03 -28.38
N LEU A 285 -14.63 -18.44 -27.15
CA LEU A 285 -15.60 -18.54 -26.05
C LEU A 285 -16.17 -17.18 -25.64
N ILE A 286 -15.34 -16.13 -25.61
CA ILE A 286 -15.81 -14.77 -25.33
C ILE A 286 -16.74 -14.28 -26.45
N GLY A 287 -16.38 -14.54 -27.72
CA GLY A 287 -17.22 -14.21 -28.87
C GLY A 287 -18.60 -14.89 -28.80
N GLU A 288 -18.63 -16.20 -28.56
CA GLU A 288 -19.89 -16.96 -28.43
C GLU A 288 -20.76 -16.45 -27.28
N ARG A 289 -20.14 -15.97 -26.19
CA ARG A 289 -20.88 -15.41 -25.05
C ARG A 289 -21.45 -14.03 -25.35
N LEU A 290 -20.67 -13.15 -26.01
CA LEU A 290 -21.13 -11.82 -26.40
C LEU A 290 -22.26 -11.88 -27.44
N GLU A 291 -22.29 -12.90 -28.29
CA GLU A 291 -23.40 -13.12 -29.23
C GLU A 291 -24.70 -13.61 -28.55
N LYS A 292 -24.59 -14.20 -27.36
CA LYS A 292 -25.73 -14.74 -26.59
C LYS A 292 -26.31 -13.75 -25.58
N GLU A 293 -25.55 -12.74 -25.17
CA GLU A 293 -26.03 -11.70 -24.27
C GLU A 293 -26.76 -10.64 -25.11
N ASP A 294 -28.10 -10.62 -24.98
CA ASP A 294 -28.98 -9.67 -25.67
C ASP A 294 -28.53 -8.23 -25.32
N PRO A 295 -28.22 -7.37 -26.30
CA PRO A 295 -27.69 -6.04 -26.03
C PRO A 295 -28.65 -5.14 -25.24
N GLU A 296 -29.94 -5.51 -25.13
CA GLU A 296 -30.94 -4.79 -24.35
C GLU A 296 -30.83 -4.98 -22.82
N HIS A 297 -29.98 -5.89 -22.32
CA HIS A 297 -29.83 -6.17 -20.88
C HIS A 297 -28.52 -5.69 -20.26
N LEU A 298 -27.74 -4.86 -20.97
CA LEU A 298 -26.58 -4.18 -20.38
C LEU A 298 -27.07 -2.92 -19.61
N PRO A 299 -26.79 -2.81 -18.29
CA PRO A 299 -27.25 -1.70 -17.44
C PRO A 299 -26.57 -0.36 -17.76
#